data_AF-A0AAD9LPU2-F1
#
_entry.id   AF-A0AAD9LPU2-F1
#
_cell.length_a   1.000
_cell.length_b   1.000
_cell.length_c   1.000
_cell.angle_alpha   90.00
_cell.angle_beta   90.00
_cell.angle_gamma   90.00
#
_symmetry.space_group_name_H-M   'P 1'
#
loop_
_entity.id
_entity.type
_entity.pdbx_description
1 polymer ?
#
loop_
_entity_poly.entity_id
_entity_poly.type
_entity_poly.pdbx_seq_one_letter_code
_entity_poly.pdbx_strand_id
1 'polypeptide(L)' 'MGHKVVGLVLLAVSVVVYVYYSIWVLLTPFIDEDHPIQHYFLPYHYAISIPAVLLVLLFSGAATFIGMVMIKSQKKKKSD' A
#
# COMPACT_ATOMS: atom_id res chain seq x y z
N MET A 1 13.16 -7.00 -25.87
CA MET A 1 14.14 -6.67 -24.80
C MET A 1 13.60 -5.70 -23.75
N GLY A 2 12.68 -4.77 -24.09
CA GLY A 2 12.15 -3.77 -23.13
C GLY A 2 11.44 -4.31 -21.88
N HIS A 3 10.65 -5.39 -21.99
CA HIS A 3 9.87 -5.92 -20.85
C HIS A 3 10.73 -6.44 -19.69
N LYS A 4 11.89 -7.04 -19.99
CA LYS A 4 12.83 -7.53 -18.96
C LYS A 4 13.49 -6.39 -18.18
N VAL A 5 13.82 -5.29 -18.85
CA VAL A 5 14.42 -4.12 -18.21
C VAL A 5 13.40 -3.43 -17.31
N VAL A 6 12.16 -3.25 -17.80
CA VAL A 6 11.08 -2.68 -16.99
C VAL A 6 10.82 -3.54 -15.74
N GLY A 7 10.77 -4.87 -15.89
CA GLY A 7 10.60 -5.78 -14.76
C GLY A 7 11.75 -5.69 -13.76
N LEU A 8 13.00 -5.60 -14.23
CA LEU A 8 14.17 -5.46 -13.37
C LEU A 8 14.18 -4.11 -12.62
N VAL A 9 13.82 -3.01 -13.29
CA VAL A 9 13.70 -1.69 -12.66
C VAL A 9 12.60 -1.71 -11.60
N LEU A 10 11.43 -2.25 -11.92
CA LEU A 10 10.32 -2.36 -10.98
C LEU A 10 10.70 -3.20 -9.76
N LEU A 11 11.37 -4.33 -9.97
CA LEU A 11 11.88 -5.18 -8.89
C LEU A 11 12.88 -4.43 -8.01
N ALA A 12 13.88 -3.78 -8.61
CA ALA A 12 14.91 -3.05 -7.86
C ALA A 12 14.29 -1.93 -7.02
N VAL A 13 13.39 -1.14 -7.60
CA VAL A 13 12.65 -0.09 -6.88
C VAL A 13 11.82 -0.68 -5.75
N SER A 14 11.12 -1.79 -6.00
CA SER A 14 10.30 -2.46 -4.99
C SER A 14 11.15 -2.95 -3.80
N VAL A 15 12.32 -3.52 -4.08
CA VAL A 15 13.26 -3.97 -3.04
C VAL A 15 13.76 -2.79 -2.20
N VAL A 16 14.16 -1.68 -2.84
CA VAL A 16 14.65 -0.48 -2.14
C VAL A 16 13.55 0.09 -1.23
N VAL A 17 12.33 0.25 -1.75
CA VAL A 17 11.19 0.77 -0.97
C VAL A 17 10.84 -0.16 0.17
N TYR A 18 10.83 -1.47 -0.06
CA TYR A 18 10.57 -2.47 0.97
C TYR A 18 11.59 -2.41 2.10
N VAL A 19 12.89 -2.39 1.77
CA VAL A 19 13.95 -2.33 2.77
C VAL A 19 13.87 -1.04 3.58
N TYR A 20 13.67 0.11 2.92
CA TYR A 20 13.48 1.38 3.62
C TYR A 20 12.30 1.33 4.59
N TYR A 21 11.15 0.82 4.13
CA TYR A 21 9.94 0.72 4.96
C TYR A 21 10.12 -0.26 6.13
N SER A 22 10.74 -1.41 5.90
CA SER A 22 11.04 -2.39 6.96
C SER A 22 11.99 -1.82 8.00
N ILE A 23 13.08 -1.17 7.58
CA ILE A 23 14.02 -0.49 8.47
C ILE A 23 13.26 0.57 9.28
N TRP A 24 12.47 1.42 8.62
CA TRP A 24 11.70 2.45 9.29
C TRP A 24 10.75 1.88 10.35
N VAL A 25 9.91 0.91 10.02
CA VAL A 25 8.95 0.31 10.97
C VAL A 25 9.66 -0.43 12.11
N LEU A 26 10.74 -1.16 11.81
CA LEU A 26 11.42 -1.97 12.82
C LEU A 26 12.32 -1.16 13.73
N LEU A 27 13.02 -0.13 13.24
CA LEU A 27 13.96 0.67 14.05
C LEU A 27 13.31 1.80 14.83
N THR A 28 12.22 2.40 14.32
CA THR A 28 11.52 3.49 15.01
C THR A 28 11.17 3.21 16.49
N PRO A 29 10.70 2.00 16.90
CA PRO A 29 10.40 1.74 18.30
C PRO A 29 11.63 1.56 19.21
N PHE A 30 12.84 1.43 18.66
CA PHE A 30 14.07 1.19 19.45
C PHE A 30 14.99 2.41 19.52
N ILE A 31 14.68 3.50 18.81
CA ILE A 31 15.49 4.71 18.76
C ILE A 31 14.72 5.84 19.44
N ASP A 32 15.38 6.58 20.32
CA ASP A 32 14.81 7.73 21.01
C ASP A 32 14.40 8.84 20.01
N GLU A 33 13.34 9.57 20.33
CA GLU A 33 12.78 10.59 19.44
C GLU A 33 13.74 11.77 19.20
N ASP A 34 14.67 12.00 20.13
CA ASP A 34 15.66 13.08 20.03
C ASP A 34 16.88 12.71 19.16
N HIS A 35 16.94 11.48 18.62
CA HIS A 35 18.07 11.03 17.83
C HIS A 35 18.04 11.61 16.40
N PRO A 36 19.15 12.15 15.86
CA PRO A 36 19.18 12.78 14.52
C PRO A 36 18.81 11.82 13.37
N ILE A 37 18.90 10.51 13.60
CA ILE A 37 18.46 9.48 12.64
C ILE A 37 16.94 9.55 12.42
N GLN A 38 16.16 10.01 13.40
CA GLN A 38 14.72 10.14 13.26
C GLN A 38 14.30 11.19 12.22
N HIS A 39 15.17 12.13 11.84
CA HIS A 39 14.92 13.05 10.72
C HIS A 39 14.89 12.35 9.35
N TYR A 40 15.52 11.19 9.22
CA TYR A 40 15.44 10.38 8.00
C TYR A 40 14.17 9.54 7.94
N PHE A 41 13.45 9.43 9.06
CA PHE A 41 12.23 8.67 9.21
C PHE A 41 11.03 9.62 9.26
N LEU A 42 9.93 9.23 8.63
CA LEU A 42 8.69 9.98 8.77
C LEU A 42 8.13 9.73 10.18
N PRO A 43 7.38 10.68 10.79
CA PRO A 43 6.82 10.49 12.12
C PRO A 43 6.08 9.15 12.28
N TYR A 44 6.18 8.56 13.48
CA TYR A 44 5.74 7.18 13.75
C TYR A 44 4.28 6.90 13.37
N HIS A 45 3.40 7.91 13.45
CA HIS A 45 1.98 7.73 13.12
C HIS A 45 1.77 7.36 11.65
N TYR A 46 2.68 7.75 10.76
CA TYR A 46 2.61 7.37 9.35
C TYR A 46 2.97 5.90 9.12
N ALA A 47 3.83 5.30 9.96
CA ALA A 47 4.21 3.90 9.84
C ALA A 47 3.01 2.95 10.03
N ILE A 48 2.04 3.35 10.85
CA ILE A 48 0.80 2.60 11.09
C ILE A 48 -0.28 3.01 10.08
N SER A 49 -0.37 4.31 9.77
CA SER A 49 -1.43 4.85 8.92
C SER A 49 -1.30 4.41 7.46
N ILE A 50 -0.09 4.26 6.93
CA ILE A 50 0.13 3.88 5.52
C ILE A 50 -0.48 2.49 5.22
N PRO A 51 -0.16 1.40 5.95
CA PRO A 51 -0.80 0.10 5.73
C PRO A 51 -2.31 0.13 5.95
N ALA A 52 -2.78 0.86 6.97
CA ALA A 52 -4.20 0.94 7.28
C ALA A 52 -5.00 1.58 6.14
N VAL A 53 -4.53 2.71 5.60
CA VAL A 53 -5.18 3.37 4.45
C VAL A 53 -5.14 2.47 3.22
N LEU A 54 -4.03 1.77 2.96
CA LEU A 54 -3.92 0.85 1.84
C LEU A 54 -4.94 -0.28 1.91
N LEU A 55 -5.12 -0.87 3.10
CA LEU A 55 -6.13 -1.89 3.35
C LEU A 55 -7.55 -1.35 3.16
N VAL A 56 -7.86 -0.19 3.75
CA VAL A 56 -9.18 0.44 3.60
C VAL A 56 -9.49 0.68 2.12
N LEU A 57 -8.56 1.25 1.35
CA LEU A 57 -8.75 1.48 -0.08
C LEU A 57 -8.97 0.18 -0.85
N LEU A 58 -8.21 -0.88 -0.53
CA LEU A 58 -8.38 -2.20 -1.15
C LEU A 58 -9.77 -2.79 -0.87
N PHE A 59 -10.20 -2.78 0.39
CA PHE A 59 -11.50 -3.31 0.80
C PHE A 59 -12.65 -2.48 0.24
N SER A 60 -12.57 -1.15 0.32
CA SER A 60 -13.58 -0.25 -0.25
C SER A 60 -13.66 -0.42 -1.78
N GLY A 61 -12.53 -0.56 -2.47
CA GLY A 61 -12.48 -0.84 -3.90
C GLY A 61 -13.16 -2.16 -4.25
N ALA A 62 -12.83 -3.24 -3.52
CA ALA A 62 -13.45 -4.55 -3.70
C ALA A 62 -14.97 -4.53 -3.43
N ALA A 63 -15.40 -3.92 -2.32
CA ALA A 63 -16.80 -3.79 -1.95
C ALA A 63 -17.59 -3.00 -3.00
N THR A 64 -17.02 -1.89 -3.49
CA THR A 64 -17.64 -1.07 -4.54
C THR A 64 -17.78 -1.87 -5.84
N PHE A 65 -16.73 -2.59 -6.24
CA PHE A 65 -16.76 -3.44 -7.44
C PHE A 65 -17.84 -4.52 -7.36
N ILE A 66 -17.88 -5.26 -6.24
CA ILE A 66 -18.90 -6.29 -6.00
C ILE A 66 -20.30 -5.67 -6.03
N GLY A 67 -20.52 -4.56 -5.32
CA GLY A 67 -21.80 -3.85 -5.30
C GLY A 67 -22.25 -3.43 -6.70
N MET A 68 -21.35 -2.86 -7.51
CA MET A 68 -21.64 -2.50 -8.91
C MET A 68 -22.06 -3.71 -9.76
N VAL A 69 -21.36 -4.83 -9.63
CA VAL A 69 -21.69 -6.07 -10.36
C VAL A 69 -23.05 -6.63 -9.93
N MET A 70 -23.34 -6.63 -8.62
CA MET A 70 -24.64 -7.07 -8.09
C MET A 70 -25.79 -6.21 -8.62
N ILE A 71 -25.66 -4.88 -8.57
CA ILE A 71 -26.67 -3.95 -9.10
C ILE A 71 -26.91 -4.19 -10.59
N LYS A 72 -25.83 -4.33 -11.38
CA LYS A 72 -25.94 -4.57 -12.84
C LYS A 72 -26.58 -5.92 -13.17
N SER A 73 -26.27 -6.96 -12.40
CA SER A 73 -26.85 -8.30 -12.55
C SER A 73 -28.36 -8.31 -12.24
N GLN A 74 -28.79 -7.63 -11.18
CA GLN A 74 -30.21 -7.49 -10.84
C GLN A 74 -31.00 -6.72 -11.90
N LYS A 75 -30.43 -5.65 -12.47
CA LYS A 75 -31.07 -4.89 -13.56
C LYS A 75 -31.27 -5.74 -14.82
N LYS A 76 -30.31 -6.62 -15.16
CA LYS A 76 -30.46 -7.57 -16.29
C LYS A 76 -31.59 -8.59 -16.06
N LYS A 77 -31.69 -9.16 -14.86
CA LYS A 77 -32.74 -10.15 -14.53
C LYS A 77 -34.17 -9.59 -14.52
N LYS A 78 -34.33 -8.28 -14.38
CA LYS A 78 -35.64 -7.60 -14.34
C LYS A 78 -36.11 -7.13 -15.72
N SER A 79 -35.22 -7.17 -16.72
CA SER A 79 -35.49 -6.71 -18.09
C SER A 79 -35.69 -7.86 -19.09
N ASP A 80 -35.65 -9.10 -18.60
CA ASP A 80 -35.99 -10.35 -19.30
C ASP A 80 -37.26 -10.89 -18.65
#